data_AF-A0A519HYD4-F1
#
_entry.id   AF-A0A519HYD4-F1
#
_cell.length_a   1.000
_cell.length_b   1.000
_cell.length_c   1.000
_cell.angle_alpha   90.00
_cell.angle_beta   90.00
_cell.angle_gamma   90.00
#
_symmetry.space_group_name_H-M   'P 1'
#
loop_
_entity.id
_entity.type
_entity.pdbx_description
1 polymer ?
#
loop_
_entity_poly.entity_id
_entity_poly.type
_entity_poly.pdbx_seq_one_letter_code
_entity_poly.pdbx_strand_id
1 'polypeptide(L)'
;MRPYSTEAPMPTLMLFLAILGLPQAVPEIQVERLGASAYRLTASVVTADPAVAAATLSPKAAALCGASGYAFGHYEFKSVQALGEDGSEPKTVLVQDVTCGPPPAASEQAPAAPTRPPADQAEVERVNAEVTRLTNAYFDAAGAGRDAEAYAMISSAMTDATLEEWSAENRRSLGETGPGRSRTIARISIYTDPPGVDPGVYVAADYVAGWERQDECGYLVWRADKPEGPFALARRESTYLPHTLDAATRATMRQQFCIIL
;
A
#
# COMPACT_ATOMS: atom_id res chain seq x y z
N MET A 1 72.31 -8.71 25.43
CA MET A 1 71.60 -9.00 26.69
C MET A 1 70.42 -8.05 26.79
N ARG A 2 69.20 -8.52 26.49
CA ARG A 2 67.93 -7.82 26.76
C ARG A 2 67.08 -8.76 27.61
N PRO A 3 66.45 -8.31 28.71
CA PRO A 3 65.65 -9.18 29.54
C PRO A 3 64.26 -9.41 28.94
N TYR A 4 63.80 -10.65 29.03
CA TYR A 4 62.42 -11.06 28.77
C TYR A 4 61.54 -10.62 29.94
N SER A 5 60.49 -9.84 29.67
CA SER A 5 59.38 -9.63 30.60
C SER A 5 58.30 -10.68 30.33
N THR A 6 58.05 -11.52 31.33
CA THR A 6 56.89 -12.41 31.44
C THR A 6 55.68 -11.64 31.93
N GLU A 7 54.70 -11.39 31.06
CA GLU A 7 53.37 -10.92 31.44
C GLU A 7 52.45 -12.09 31.81
N ALA A 8 51.76 -11.97 32.93
CA ALA A 8 50.80 -12.95 33.43
C ALA A 8 49.39 -12.68 32.83
N PRO A 9 48.59 -13.72 32.53
CA PRO A 9 47.25 -13.55 31.99
C PRO A 9 46.26 -13.07 33.06
N MET A 10 45.65 -11.90 32.84
CA MET A 10 44.49 -11.43 33.61
C MET A 10 43.22 -12.21 33.22
N PRO A 11 42.42 -12.69 34.19
CA PRO A 11 41.14 -13.32 33.90
C PRO A 11 40.10 -12.27 33.49
N THR A 12 39.62 -12.35 32.25
CA THR A 12 38.49 -11.56 31.74
C THR A 12 37.20 -12.05 32.38
N LEU A 13 36.66 -11.27 33.33
CA LEU A 13 35.36 -11.50 33.93
C LEU A 13 34.27 -11.05 32.95
N MET A 14 33.61 -12.00 32.27
CA MET A 14 32.41 -11.72 31.44
C MET A 14 31.21 -11.41 32.36
N LEU A 15 30.84 -10.12 32.42
CA LEU A 15 29.62 -9.65 33.08
C LEU A 15 28.44 -9.82 32.10
N PHE A 16 27.61 -10.85 32.30
CA PHE A 16 26.33 -10.97 31.60
C PHE A 16 25.34 -9.93 32.15
N LEU A 17 25.18 -8.80 31.46
CA LEU A 17 24.05 -7.90 31.69
C LEU A 17 22.78 -8.59 31.20
N ALA A 18 21.96 -9.08 32.13
CA ALA A 18 20.58 -9.46 31.84
C ALA A 18 19.78 -8.18 31.53
N ILE A 19 19.57 -7.90 30.25
CA ILE A 19 18.68 -6.83 29.80
C ILE A 19 17.25 -7.29 30.13
N LEU A 20 16.70 -6.79 31.23
CA LEU A 20 15.28 -6.91 31.56
C LEU A 20 14.50 -6.08 30.52
N GLY A 21 13.90 -6.76 29.53
CA GLY A 21 13.01 -6.13 28.56
C GLY A 21 11.79 -5.54 29.27
N LEU A 22 11.65 -4.22 29.25
CA LEU A 22 10.44 -3.54 29.71
C LEU A 22 9.26 -4.02 28.84
N PRO A 23 8.09 -4.32 29.45
CA PRO A 23 6.92 -4.71 28.68
C PRO A 23 6.53 -3.55 27.76
N GLN A 24 6.63 -3.78 26.45
CA GLN A 24 6.09 -2.88 25.45
C GLN A 24 4.58 -2.80 25.67
N ALA A 25 4.03 -1.59 25.77
CA ALA A 25 2.60 -1.40 25.93
C ALA A 25 1.90 -2.01 24.71
N VAL A 26 1.03 -2.99 24.93
CA VAL A 26 0.21 -3.57 23.87
C VAL A 26 -0.67 -2.44 23.33
N PRO A 27 -0.67 -2.19 22.00
CA PRO A 27 -1.48 -1.13 21.43
C PRO A 27 -2.95 -1.37 21.76
N GLU A 28 -3.68 -0.30 22.05
CA GLU A 28 -5.12 -0.38 22.24
C GLU A 28 -5.77 -0.75 20.89
N ILE A 29 -6.50 -1.87 20.87
CA ILE A 29 -7.20 -2.36 19.68
C ILE A 29 -8.69 -2.11 19.86
N GLN A 30 -9.25 -1.20 19.06
CA GLN A 30 -10.68 -0.94 18.99
C GLN A 30 -11.36 -2.05 18.19
N VAL A 31 -12.57 -2.42 18.60
CA VAL A 31 -13.35 -3.50 17.97
C VAL A 31 -14.73 -2.99 17.62
N GLU A 32 -15.09 -3.05 16.35
CA GLU A 32 -16.43 -2.83 15.84
C GLU A 32 -17.00 -4.15 15.35
N ARG A 33 -18.30 -4.39 15.58
CA ARG A 33 -18.97 -5.61 15.12
C ARG A 33 -19.67 -5.32 13.79
N LEU A 34 -19.28 -6.02 12.73
CA LEU A 34 -19.86 -5.90 11.39
C LEU A 34 -21.02 -6.90 11.17
N GLY A 35 -21.02 -8.02 11.91
CA GLY A 35 -22.04 -9.05 11.78
C GLY A 35 -21.96 -10.11 12.88
N ALA A 36 -22.69 -11.22 12.72
CA ALA A 36 -22.73 -12.31 13.70
C ALA A 36 -21.35 -12.96 13.92
N SER A 37 -20.56 -13.07 12.86
CA SER A 37 -19.22 -13.65 12.83
C SER A 37 -18.18 -12.72 12.22
N ALA A 38 -18.46 -11.41 12.10
CA ALA A 38 -17.58 -10.45 11.45
C ALA A 38 -17.31 -9.24 12.35
N TYR A 39 -16.05 -8.82 12.40
CA TYR A 39 -15.54 -7.73 13.22
C TYR A 39 -14.58 -6.86 12.42
N ARG A 40 -14.46 -5.59 12.79
CA ARG A 40 -13.43 -4.67 12.32
C ARG A 40 -12.53 -4.31 13.48
N LEU A 41 -11.23 -4.51 13.30
CA LEU A 41 -10.20 -4.19 14.28
C LEU A 41 -9.44 -2.95 13.83
N THR A 42 -9.32 -1.97 14.72
CA THR A 42 -8.53 -0.75 14.47
C THR A 42 -7.43 -0.63 15.52
N ALA A 43 -6.18 -0.53 15.08
CA ALA A 43 -5.02 -0.36 15.97
C ALA A 43 -4.12 0.76 15.47
N SER A 44 -3.56 1.53 16.40
CA SER A 44 -2.45 2.45 16.11
C SER A 44 -1.13 1.78 16.48
N VAL A 45 -0.25 1.56 15.50
CA VAL A 45 1.02 0.86 15.67
C VAL A 45 2.19 1.76 15.25
N VAL A 46 3.34 1.58 15.91
CA VAL A 46 4.59 2.27 15.57
C VAL A 46 5.42 1.37 14.64
N THR A 47 4.92 1.15 13.43
CA THR A 47 5.65 0.44 12.38
C THR A 47 5.13 0.87 11.02
N ALA A 48 6.03 0.94 10.04
CA ALA A 48 5.69 1.13 8.64
C ALA A 48 5.53 -0.20 7.89
N ASP A 49 5.88 -1.34 8.51
CA ASP A 49 5.76 -2.67 7.91
C ASP A 49 4.33 -3.21 8.09
N PRO A 50 3.57 -3.41 6.99
CA PRO A 50 2.21 -3.93 7.02
C PRO A 50 2.09 -5.31 7.67
N ALA A 51 3.08 -6.20 7.46
CA ALA A 51 3.04 -7.56 7.99
C ALA A 51 3.22 -7.55 9.51
N VAL A 52 4.13 -6.71 10.01
CA VAL A 52 4.30 -6.50 11.45
C VAL A 52 3.03 -5.90 12.06
N ALA A 53 2.45 -4.89 11.42
CA ALA A 53 1.20 -4.26 11.87
C ALA A 53 0.05 -5.28 11.93
N ALA A 54 -0.15 -6.09 10.90
CA ALA A 54 -1.19 -7.11 10.86
C ALA A 54 -1.00 -8.18 11.96
N ALA A 55 0.25 -8.58 12.22
CA ALA A 55 0.56 -9.53 13.28
C ALA A 55 0.11 -9.04 14.67
N THR A 56 0.11 -7.72 14.93
CA THR A 56 -0.35 -7.16 16.22
C THR A 56 -1.83 -7.41 16.50
N LEU A 57 -2.65 -7.64 15.48
CA LEU A 57 -4.08 -7.88 15.63
C LEU A 57 -4.42 -9.34 15.93
N SER A 58 -3.50 -10.26 15.66
CA SER A 58 -3.73 -11.71 15.77
C SER A 58 -4.20 -12.16 17.16
N PRO A 59 -3.61 -11.70 18.28
CA PRO A 59 -4.08 -12.09 19.61
C PRO A 59 -5.52 -11.64 19.88
N LYS A 60 -5.92 -10.45 19.40
CA LYS A 60 -7.28 -9.94 19.59
C LYS A 60 -8.29 -10.70 18.72
N ALA A 61 -7.94 -11.00 17.48
CA ALA A 61 -8.76 -11.83 16.60
C ALA A 61 -8.97 -13.24 17.18
N ALA A 62 -7.90 -13.88 17.68
CA ALA A 62 -7.98 -15.17 18.35
C ALA A 62 -8.90 -15.13 19.59
N ALA A 63 -8.80 -14.08 20.40
CA ALA A 63 -9.66 -13.90 21.57
C ALA A 63 -11.14 -13.69 21.20
N LEU A 64 -11.43 -12.96 20.11
CA LEU A 64 -12.80 -12.72 19.64
C LEU A 64 -13.45 -13.97 19.05
N CYS A 65 -12.69 -14.76 18.30
CA CYS A 65 -13.23 -15.90 17.57
C CYS A 65 -13.11 -17.24 18.30
N GLY A 66 -12.27 -17.31 19.34
CA GLY A 66 -12.10 -18.50 20.18
C GLY A 66 -11.70 -19.74 19.38
N ALA A 67 -12.32 -20.87 19.70
CA ALA A 67 -12.02 -22.17 19.09
C ALA A 67 -12.45 -22.27 17.62
N SER A 68 -13.31 -21.36 17.13
CA SER A 68 -13.77 -21.39 15.74
C SER A 68 -12.67 -21.09 14.73
N GLY A 69 -11.57 -20.45 15.18
CA GLY A 69 -10.56 -19.88 14.28
C GLY A 69 -11.01 -18.53 13.71
N TYR A 70 -10.09 -17.87 13.01
CA TYR A 70 -10.36 -16.58 12.37
C TYR A 70 -9.65 -16.47 11.03
N ALA A 71 -10.17 -15.60 10.16
CA ALA A 71 -9.55 -15.18 8.91
C ALA A 71 -9.49 -13.65 8.85
N PHE A 72 -8.34 -13.12 8.43
CA PHE A 72 -8.21 -11.70 8.08
C PHE A 72 -8.76 -11.48 6.66
N GLY A 73 -9.56 -10.43 6.49
CA GLY A 73 -10.14 -10.00 5.22
C GLY A 73 -9.56 -8.70 4.70
N HIS A 74 -10.43 -7.79 4.26
CA HIS A 74 -10.06 -6.46 3.79
C HIS A 74 -9.25 -5.69 4.86
N TYR A 75 -8.23 -4.95 4.42
CA TYR A 75 -7.42 -4.10 5.27
C TYR A 75 -7.19 -2.73 4.66
N GLU A 76 -7.01 -1.74 5.52
CA GLU A 76 -6.67 -0.37 5.17
C GLU A 76 -5.56 0.12 6.10
N PHE A 77 -4.55 0.79 5.54
CA PHE A 77 -3.49 1.45 6.29
C PHE A 77 -3.59 2.95 6.12
N LYS A 78 -3.65 3.68 7.24
CA LYS A 78 -3.48 5.13 7.27
C LYS A 78 -2.24 5.47 8.05
N SER A 79 -1.19 5.86 7.34
CA SER A 79 0.03 6.38 7.97
C SER A 79 -0.21 7.84 8.36
N VAL A 80 -0.14 8.13 9.65
CA VAL A 80 -0.13 9.49 10.19
C VAL A 80 1.30 9.79 10.61
N GLN A 81 2.00 10.53 9.75
CA GLN A 81 3.30 11.07 10.09
C GLN A 81 3.11 12.51 10.57
N ALA A 82 3.43 12.78 11.83
CA ALA A 82 3.46 14.15 12.33
C ALA A 82 4.60 14.91 11.65
N LEU A 83 4.30 16.07 11.08
CA LEU A 83 5.25 16.88 10.31
C LEU A 83 5.93 17.96 11.15
N GLY A 84 6.08 17.72 12.46
CA GLY A 84 6.65 18.67 13.42
C GLY A 84 8.02 18.24 13.95
N GLU A 85 8.78 19.21 14.49
CA GLU A 85 10.05 18.99 15.21
C GLU A 85 9.87 18.21 16.52
N ASP A 86 8.63 17.96 16.91
CA ASP A 86 8.16 17.31 18.14
C ASP A 86 8.67 15.87 18.30
N GLY A 87 9.33 15.31 17.28
CA GLY A 87 9.93 13.97 17.33
C GLY A 87 8.91 12.84 17.54
N SER A 88 7.63 13.11 17.27
CA SER A 88 6.57 12.11 17.43
C SER A 88 6.80 10.97 16.44
N GLU A 89 6.92 9.74 16.97
CA GLU A 89 7.12 8.55 16.14
C GLU A 89 5.98 8.39 15.12
N PRO A 90 6.29 8.00 13.87
CA PRO A 90 5.27 7.78 12.86
C PRO A 90 4.29 6.70 13.34
N LYS A 91 3.00 7.01 13.29
CA LYS A 91 1.93 6.07 13.68
C LYS A 91 1.21 5.60 12.44
N THR A 92 1.01 4.30 12.36
CA THR A 92 0.18 3.67 11.34
C THR A 92 -1.12 3.23 12.00
N VAL A 93 -2.24 3.73 11.50
CA VAL A 93 -3.56 3.22 11.85
C VAL A 93 -3.87 2.07 10.89
N LEU A 94 -3.92 0.86 11.40
CA LEU A 94 -4.37 -0.32 10.68
C LEU A 94 -5.84 -0.57 10.99
N VAL A 95 -6.67 -0.64 9.96
CA VAL A 95 -8.05 -1.13 10.01
C VAL A 95 -8.10 -2.47 9.28
N GLN A 96 -8.58 -3.51 9.94
CA GLN A 96 -8.56 -4.87 9.40
C GLN A 96 -9.86 -5.59 9.76
N ASP A 97 -10.55 -6.11 8.76
CA ASP A 97 -11.73 -6.94 8.96
C ASP A 97 -11.32 -8.38 9.32
N VAL A 98 -12.07 -8.97 10.25
CA VAL A 98 -11.88 -10.32 10.79
C VAL A 98 -13.19 -11.07 10.69
N THR A 99 -13.15 -12.27 10.12
CA THR A 99 -14.29 -13.19 10.13
C THR A 99 -13.96 -14.40 11.00
N CYS A 100 -14.82 -14.71 11.95
CA CYS A 100 -14.74 -15.87 12.82
C CYS A 100 -15.31 -17.11 12.12
N GLY A 101 -14.61 -18.22 12.27
CA GLY A 101 -14.89 -19.46 11.55
C GLY A 101 -13.57 -20.10 11.13
N PRO A 102 -13.63 -21.34 10.63
CA PRO A 102 -12.43 -21.98 10.11
C PRO A 102 -11.82 -21.03 9.07
N PRO A 103 -10.51 -20.75 9.13
CA PRO A 103 -9.88 -20.00 8.07
C PRO A 103 -10.25 -20.68 6.76
N PRO A 104 -10.60 -19.93 5.69
CA PRO A 104 -10.88 -20.54 4.40
C PRO A 104 -9.75 -21.52 4.14
N ALA A 105 -10.08 -22.80 3.97
CA ALA A 105 -9.11 -23.90 3.91
C ALA A 105 -7.97 -23.40 3.05
N ALA A 106 -6.79 -23.17 3.66
CA ALA A 106 -5.72 -22.32 3.12
C ALA A 106 -5.70 -22.52 1.62
N SER A 107 -6.28 -21.55 0.88
CA SER A 107 -6.81 -21.79 -0.47
C SER A 107 -5.77 -22.63 -1.15
N GLU A 108 -6.09 -23.91 -1.38
CA GLU A 108 -5.13 -24.94 -1.76
C GLU A 108 -4.29 -24.30 -2.86
N GLN A 109 -3.07 -23.84 -2.50
CA GLN A 109 -2.45 -22.69 -3.16
C GLN A 109 -2.52 -22.98 -4.63
N ALA A 110 -3.43 -22.25 -5.33
CA ALA A 110 -3.84 -22.66 -6.66
C ALA A 110 -2.55 -22.95 -7.41
N PRO A 111 -2.37 -24.20 -7.89
CA PRO A 111 -1.06 -24.69 -8.31
C PRO A 111 -0.44 -23.60 -9.16
N ALA A 112 0.74 -23.14 -8.74
CA ALA A 112 1.35 -21.93 -9.28
C ALA A 112 1.11 -21.89 -10.78
N ALA A 113 0.38 -20.86 -11.23
CA ALA A 113 0.01 -20.77 -12.64
C ALA A 113 1.29 -20.97 -13.47
N PRO A 114 1.24 -21.79 -14.54
CA PRO A 114 2.43 -22.06 -15.33
C PRO A 114 3.05 -20.72 -15.71
N THR A 115 4.30 -20.50 -15.29
CA THR A 115 4.95 -19.20 -15.41
C THR A 115 5.01 -18.84 -16.90
N ARG A 116 4.26 -17.83 -17.31
CA ARG A 116 4.36 -17.31 -18.68
C ARG A 116 5.84 -16.96 -18.92
N PRO A 117 6.39 -17.27 -20.10
CA PRO A 117 7.67 -16.70 -20.50
C PRO A 117 7.66 -15.17 -20.33
N PRO A 118 8.80 -14.55 -19.97
CA PRO A 118 8.90 -13.10 -19.96
C PRO A 118 8.40 -12.50 -21.29
N ALA A 119 7.68 -11.39 -21.21
CA ALA A 119 7.21 -10.66 -22.38
C ALA A 119 8.38 -10.31 -23.31
N ASP A 120 8.21 -10.52 -24.62
CA ASP A 120 9.18 -10.06 -25.59
C ASP A 120 9.12 -8.53 -25.76
N GLN A 121 10.12 -7.97 -26.43
CA GLN A 121 10.23 -6.51 -26.60
C GLN A 121 9.00 -5.90 -27.31
N ALA A 122 8.42 -6.60 -28.29
CA ALA A 122 7.27 -6.11 -29.03
C ALA A 122 6.00 -6.09 -28.17
N GLU A 123 5.82 -7.11 -27.32
CA GLU A 123 4.77 -7.14 -26.32
C GLU A 123 4.92 -6.00 -25.31
N VAL A 124 6.14 -5.79 -24.78
CA VAL A 124 6.43 -4.69 -23.85
C VAL A 124 6.11 -3.34 -24.47
N GLU A 125 6.56 -3.07 -25.70
CA GLU A 125 6.30 -1.80 -26.38
C GLU A 125 4.80 -1.55 -26.60
N ARG A 126 4.07 -2.59 -27.03
CA ARG A 126 2.62 -2.52 -27.24
C ARG A 126 1.87 -2.28 -25.94
N VAL A 127 2.18 -3.04 -24.88
CA VAL A 127 1.54 -2.91 -23.57
C VAL A 127 1.84 -1.53 -22.98
N ASN A 128 3.08 -1.05 -23.08
CA ASN A 128 3.45 0.29 -22.62
C ASN A 128 2.67 1.38 -23.35
N ALA A 129 2.54 1.30 -24.68
CA ALA A 129 1.79 2.27 -25.46
C ALA A 129 0.30 2.29 -25.07
N GLU A 130 -0.31 1.12 -24.93
CA GLU A 130 -1.72 1.01 -24.56
C GLU A 130 -1.99 1.49 -23.13
N VAL A 131 -1.17 1.09 -22.16
CA VAL A 131 -1.32 1.54 -20.77
C VAL A 131 -1.04 3.03 -20.61
N THR A 132 -0.10 3.58 -21.38
CA THR A 132 0.11 5.05 -21.46
C THR A 132 -1.16 5.75 -21.93
N ARG A 133 -1.75 5.25 -23.03
CA ARG A 133 -2.97 5.81 -23.61
C ARG A 133 -4.14 5.75 -22.63
N LEU A 134 -4.36 4.59 -21.99
CA LEU A 134 -5.42 4.40 -21.01
C LEU A 134 -5.22 5.27 -19.77
N THR A 135 -4.00 5.32 -19.24
CA THR A 135 -3.66 6.16 -18.08
C THR A 135 -3.99 7.62 -18.35
N ASN A 136 -3.57 8.16 -19.50
CA ASN A 136 -3.90 9.54 -19.87
C ASN A 136 -5.41 9.73 -20.07
N ALA A 137 -6.09 8.80 -20.75
CA ALA A 137 -7.54 8.89 -20.97
C ALA A 137 -8.34 8.90 -19.66
N TYR A 138 -7.98 8.04 -18.70
CA TYR A 138 -8.59 8.01 -17.37
C TYR A 138 -8.42 9.35 -16.66
N PHE A 139 -7.19 9.86 -16.67
CA PHE A 139 -6.85 11.11 -16.01
C PHE A 139 -7.51 12.34 -16.63
N ASP A 140 -7.61 12.38 -17.95
CA ASP A 140 -8.30 13.44 -18.69
C ASP A 140 -9.81 13.39 -18.45
N ALA A 141 -10.41 12.20 -18.41
CA ALA A 141 -11.83 12.04 -18.10
C ALA A 141 -12.13 12.45 -16.65
N ALA A 142 -11.37 11.91 -15.69
CA ALA A 142 -11.55 12.20 -14.27
C ALA A 142 -11.34 13.69 -13.96
N GLY A 143 -10.27 14.30 -14.48
CA GLY A 143 -9.95 15.71 -14.26
C GLY A 143 -10.91 16.69 -14.93
N ALA A 144 -11.59 16.27 -16.00
CA ALA A 144 -12.59 17.09 -16.70
C ALA A 144 -14.03 16.86 -16.19
N GLY A 145 -14.23 16.07 -15.12
CA GLY A 145 -15.55 15.73 -14.60
C GLY A 145 -16.39 14.86 -15.55
N ARG A 146 -15.76 14.17 -16.51
CA ARG A 146 -16.42 13.14 -17.34
C ARG A 146 -16.46 11.83 -16.56
N ASP A 147 -17.15 11.89 -15.41
CA ASP A 147 -17.06 10.86 -14.39
C ASP A 147 -17.48 9.47 -14.91
N ALA A 148 -18.52 9.41 -15.77
CA ALA A 148 -18.97 8.16 -16.38
C ALA A 148 -17.91 7.50 -17.29
N GLU A 149 -17.14 8.30 -18.04
CA GLU A 149 -16.05 7.78 -18.89
C GLU A 149 -14.92 7.23 -18.04
N ALA A 150 -14.49 7.97 -17.00
CA ALA A 150 -13.43 7.53 -16.11
C ALA A 150 -13.85 6.28 -15.32
N TYR A 151 -15.07 6.24 -14.80
CA TYR A 151 -15.62 5.12 -14.06
C TYR A 151 -15.77 3.86 -14.91
N ALA A 152 -16.12 3.99 -16.20
CA ALA A 152 -16.21 2.84 -17.11
C ALA A 152 -14.86 2.13 -17.35
N MET A 153 -13.74 2.78 -17.01
CA MET A 153 -12.40 2.19 -17.09
C MET A 153 -12.03 1.41 -15.82
N ILE A 154 -12.81 1.55 -14.74
CA ILE A 154 -12.54 0.94 -13.44
C ILE A 154 -13.07 -0.50 -13.44
N SER A 155 -12.24 -1.43 -13.01
CA SER A 155 -12.67 -2.81 -12.79
C SER A 155 -13.53 -2.90 -11.53
N SER A 156 -14.48 -3.85 -11.52
CA SER A 156 -15.26 -4.15 -10.33
C SER A 156 -14.41 -4.63 -9.14
N ALA A 157 -13.17 -5.06 -9.37
CA ALA A 157 -12.24 -5.44 -8.30
C ALA A 157 -11.65 -4.23 -7.57
N MET A 158 -11.66 -3.04 -8.19
CA MET A 158 -11.09 -1.82 -7.58
C MET A 158 -12.05 -1.15 -6.61
N THR A 159 -13.36 -1.20 -6.87
CA THR A 159 -14.36 -0.53 -6.02
C THR A 159 -15.74 -1.16 -6.19
N ASP A 160 -16.48 -1.24 -5.09
CA ASP A 160 -17.90 -1.59 -5.05
C ASP A 160 -18.81 -0.35 -5.08
N ALA A 161 -18.23 0.87 -5.08
CA ALA A 161 -19.00 2.11 -5.12
C ALA A 161 -19.78 2.21 -6.43
N THR A 162 -20.99 2.75 -6.38
CA THR A 162 -21.75 3.11 -7.59
C THR A 162 -21.08 4.27 -8.34
N LEU A 163 -21.45 4.46 -9.61
CA LEU A 163 -21.01 5.62 -10.39
C LEU A 163 -21.29 6.93 -9.64
N GLU A 164 -22.45 7.08 -9.00
CA GLU A 164 -22.82 8.30 -8.29
C GLU A 164 -21.91 8.57 -7.09
N GLU A 165 -21.67 7.57 -6.25
CA GLU A 165 -20.79 7.66 -5.08
C GLU A 165 -19.34 7.97 -5.50
N TRP A 166 -18.84 7.25 -6.49
CA TRP A 166 -17.50 7.48 -7.03
C TRP A 166 -17.36 8.88 -7.62
N SER A 167 -18.36 9.34 -8.36
CA SER A 167 -18.38 10.68 -8.96
C SER A 167 -18.40 11.78 -7.89
N ALA A 168 -19.16 11.59 -6.80
CA ALA A 168 -19.19 12.52 -5.68
C ALA A 168 -17.82 12.62 -4.99
N GLU A 169 -17.16 11.47 -4.76
CA GLU A 169 -15.80 11.43 -4.21
C GLU A 169 -14.78 12.12 -5.14
N ASN A 170 -14.82 11.82 -6.44
CA ASN A 170 -13.93 12.43 -7.44
C ASN A 170 -14.06 13.96 -7.45
N ARG A 171 -15.29 14.48 -7.46
CA ARG A 171 -15.53 15.94 -7.40
C ARG A 171 -15.08 16.57 -6.10
N ARG A 172 -15.29 15.90 -4.96
CA ARG A 172 -14.78 16.37 -3.66
C ARG A 172 -13.26 16.49 -3.69
N SER A 173 -12.58 15.43 -4.13
CA SER A 173 -11.13 15.39 -4.26
C SER A 173 -10.60 16.52 -5.17
N LEU A 174 -11.22 16.74 -6.34
CA LEU A 174 -10.85 17.83 -7.24
C LEU A 174 -11.06 19.23 -6.61
N GLY A 175 -12.10 19.40 -5.79
CA GLY A 175 -12.34 20.64 -5.06
C GLY A 175 -11.27 20.94 -4.00
N GLU A 176 -10.70 19.89 -3.40
CA GLU A 176 -9.61 19.96 -2.42
C GLU A 176 -8.26 20.25 -3.10
N THR A 177 -7.96 19.60 -4.22
CA THR A 177 -6.69 19.74 -4.94
C THR A 177 -6.59 21.04 -5.76
N GLY A 178 -7.75 21.55 -6.22
CA GLY A 178 -7.85 22.58 -7.24
C GLY A 178 -7.51 22.05 -8.65
N PRO A 179 -7.46 22.93 -9.67
CA PRO A 179 -7.19 22.54 -11.06
C PRO A 179 -5.84 21.85 -11.24
N GLY A 180 -5.79 20.86 -12.14
CA GLY A 180 -4.54 20.20 -12.53
C GLY A 180 -3.65 21.14 -13.34
N ARG A 181 -2.34 21.13 -13.06
CA ARG A 181 -1.31 21.92 -13.77
C ARG A 181 -0.44 21.06 -14.67
N SER A 182 -0.04 19.89 -14.17
CA SER A 182 0.82 18.97 -14.90
C SER A 182 0.56 17.53 -14.48
N ARG A 183 0.86 16.61 -15.38
CA ARG A 183 0.90 15.18 -15.10
C ARG A 183 1.93 14.52 -16.01
N THR A 184 2.66 13.55 -15.47
CA THR A 184 3.68 12.82 -16.21
C THR A 184 3.70 11.39 -15.71
N ILE A 185 3.60 10.44 -16.64
CA ILE A 185 3.87 9.03 -16.37
C ILE A 185 5.39 8.88 -16.36
N ALA A 186 5.93 8.52 -15.21
CA ALA A 186 7.36 8.49 -14.99
C ALA A 186 7.94 7.09 -15.24
N ARG A 187 7.17 6.02 -14.98
CA ARG A 187 7.58 4.64 -15.25
C ARG A 187 6.38 3.73 -15.53
N ILE A 188 6.61 2.69 -16.34
CA ILE A 188 5.68 1.59 -16.52
C ILE A 188 6.38 0.28 -16.15
N SER A 189 5.75 -0.55 -15.33
CA SER A 189 6.23 -1.86 -14.91
C SER A 189 5.19 -2.94 -15.21
N ILE A 190 5.61 -4.05 -15.84
CA ILE A 190 4.72 -5.15 -16.22
C ILE A 190 4.98 -6.35 -15.31
N TYR A 191 3.92 -6.92 -14.76
CA TYR A 191 3.91 -8.13 -13.94
C TYR A 191 2.99 -9.15 -14.59
N THR A 192 3.47 -10.38 -14.74
CA THR A 192 2.65 -11.49 -15.25
C THR A 192 2.42 -12.50 -14.16
N ASP A 193 1.16 -12.85 -13.95
CA ASP A 193 0.69 -13.80 -12.93
C ASP A 193 1.33 -13.56 -11.55
N PRO A 194 1.29 -12.31 -11.02
CA PRO A 194 1.89 -12.02 -9.73
C PRO A 194 1.22 -12.87 -8.63
N PRO A 195 1.98 -13.35 -7.64
CA PRO A 195 1.46 -14.23 -6.60
C PRO A 195 0.40 -13.51 -5.74
N GLY A 196 -0.65 -14.23 -5.33
CA GLY A 196 -1.65 -13.74 -4.39
C GLY A 196 -2.79 -12.92 -5.01
N VAL A 197 -2.83 -12.79 -6.33
CA VAL A 197 -3.96 -12.20 -7.07
C VAL A 197 -4.39 -13.12 -8.22
N ASP A 198 -5.52 -12.83 -8.86
CA ASP A 198 -5.98 -13.58 -10.03
C ASP A 198 -4.91 -13.59 -11.14
N PRO A 199 -4.73 -14.72 -11.88
CA PRO A 199 -3.85 -14.75 -13.04
C PRO A 199 -4.18 -13.65 -14.07
N GLY A 200 -3.15 -13.20 -14.79
CA GLY A 200 -3.24 -12.15 -15.81
C GLY A 200 -2.00 -11.27 -15.91
N VAL A 201 -2.13 -10.22 -16.72
CA VAL A 201 -1.11 -9.18 -16.91
C VAL A 201 -1.51 -7.96 -16.10
N TYR A 202 -0.65 -7.56 -15.18
CA TYR A 202 -0.80 -6.37 -14.35
C TYR A 202 0.26 -5.34 -14.75
N VAL A 203 -0.15 -4.11 -15.00
CA VAL A 203 0.75 -3.06 -15.46
C VAL A 203 0.61 -1.85 -14.55
N ALA A 204 1.67 -1.55 -13.81
CA ALA A 204 1.75 -0.36 -12.97
C ALA A 204 2.24 0.83 -13.80
N ALA A 205 1.44 1.89 -13.87
CA ALA A 205 1.82 3.18 -14.43
C ALA A 205 2.05 4.16 -13.28
N ASP A 206 3.33 4.34 -12.95
CA ASP A 206 3.82 5.24 -11.93
C ASP A 206 3.79 6.69 -12.47
N TYR A 207 3.21 7.62 -11.72
CA TYR A 207 3.05 9.00 -12.18
C TYR A 207 3.36 10.04 -11.11
N VAL A 208 3.61 11.25 -11.60
CA VAL A 208 3.67 12.48 -10.81
C VAL A 208 2.71 13.50 -11.42
N ALA A 209 2.06 14.28 -10.57
CA ALA A 209 1.16 15.35 -11.00
C ALA A 209 1.35 16.58 -10.11
N GLY A 210 1.13 17.74 -10.70
CA GLY A 210 1.05 19.02 -9.99
C GLY A 210 -0.37 19.55 -10.07
N TRP A 211 -0.92 19.93 -8.93
CA TRP A 211 -2.22 20.59 -8.82
C TRP A 211 -2.03 22.03 -8.34
N GLU A 212 -3.12 22.78 -8.27
CA GLU A 212 -3.08 24.14 -7.76
C GLU A 212 -2.61 24.23 -6.31
N ARG A 213 -3.04 23.29 -5.46
CA ARG A 213 -2.86 23.34 -4.00
C ARG A 213 -1.97 22.24 -3.43
N GLN A 214 -1.60 21.25 -4.25
CA GLN A 214 -0.77 20.13 -3.80
C GLN A 214 -0.03 19.47 -4.97
N ASP A 215 1.06 18.79 -4.67
CA ASP A 215 1.65 17.82 -5.59
C ASP A 215 1.04 16.44 -5.32
N GLU A 216 1.05 15.58 -6.33
CA GLU A 216 0.63 14.20 -6.23
C GLU A 216 1.69 13.29 -6.86
N CYS A 217 1.91 12.14 -6.24
CA CYS A 217 2.61 11.03 -6.87
C CYS A 217 1.93 9.74 -6.49
N GLY A 218 2.01 8.73 -7.35
CA GLY A 218 1.28 7.51 -7.14
C GLY A 218 1.39 6.57 -8.31
N TYR A 219 0.51 5.58 -8.36
CA TYR A 219 0.46 4.64 -9.45
C TYR A 219 -0.96 4.16 -9.72
N LEU A 220 -1.20 3.82 -10.99
CA LEU A 220 -2.37 3.09 -11.45
C LEU A 220 -1.96 1.67 -11.81
N VAL A 221 -2.73 0.65 -11.42
CA VAL A 221 -2.52 -0.72 -11.89
C VAL A 221 -3.63 -1.11 -12.84
N TRP A 222 -3.27 -1.37 -14.08
CA TRP A 222 -4.15 -1.90 -15.11
C TRP A 222 -4.04 -3.42 -15.17
N ARG A 223 -5.16 -4.13 -15.25
CA ARG A 223 -5.21 -5.60 -15.36
C ARG A 223 -5.87 -6.01 -16.67
N ALA A 224 -5.30 -7.01 -17.34
CA ALA A 224 -5.96 -7.77 -18.41
C ALA A 224 -5.72 -9.28 -18.21
N ASP A 225 -6.64 -10.15 -18.64
CA ASP A 225 -6.44 -11.61 -18.56
C ASP A 225 -5.28 -12.09 -19.45
N LYS A 226 -5.01 -11.34 -20.53
CA LYS A 226 -3.94 -11.57 -21.52
C LYS A 226 -3.41 -10.20 -21.99
N PRO A 227 -2.17 -10.09 -22.48
CA PRO A 227 -1.59 -8.79 -22.86
C PRO A 227 -2.26 -8.13 -24.08
N GLU A 228 -2.94 -8.92 -24.93
CA GLU A 228 -3.81 -8.45 -26.02
C GLU A 228 -5.25 -8.15 -25.57
N GLY A 229 -5.58 -8.46 -24.31
CA GLY A 229 -6.92 -8.29 -23.77
C GLY A 229 -7.23 -6.83 -23.44
N PRO A 230 -8.51 -6.53 -23.16
CA PRO A 230 -8.89 -5.24 -22.63
C PRO A 230 -8.29 -5.06 -21.23
N PHE A 231 -7.66 -3.91 -21.00
CA PHE A 231 -7.20 -3.51 -19.68
C PHE A 231 -8.30 -2.77 -18.93
N ALA A 232 -8.44 -3.07 -17.64
CA ALA A 232 -9.27 -2.33 -16.70
C ALA A 232 -8.45 -1.88 -15.49
N LEU A 233 -8.77 -0.73 -14.91
CA LEU A 233 -8.07 -0.19 -13.74
C LEU A 233 -8.44 -1.03 -12.51
N ALA A 234 -7.46 -1.73 -11.97
CA ALA A 234 -7.60 -2.67 -10.85
C ALA A 234 -7.16 -2.08 -9.50
N ARG A 235 -6.28 -1.06 -9.51
CA ARG A 235 -5.83 -0.39 -8.30
C ARG A 235 -5.40 1.04 -8.62
N ARG A 236 -5.60 1.93 -7.67
CA ARG A 236 -5.04 3.29 -7.66
C ARG A 236 -4.53 3.60 -6.27
N GLU A 237 -3.33 4.13 -6.19
CA GLU A 237 -2.79 4.70 -4.97
C GLU A 237 -2.18 6.07 -5.26
N SER A 238 -2.45 7.02 -4.36
CA SER A 238 -2.02 8.40 -4.47
C SER A 238 -1.43 8.86 -3.13
N THR A 239 -0.29 9.53 -3.19
CA THR A 239 0.27 10.34 -2.11
C THR A 239 0.11 11.81 -2.49
N TYR A 240 -0.44 12.60 -1.59
CA TYR A 240 -0.66 14.03 -1.78
C TYR A 240 0.28 14.83 -0.87
N LEU A 241 0.93 15.84 -1.45
CA LEU A 241 1.87 16.72 -0.75
C LEU A 241 1.35 18.16 -0.80
N PRO A 242 0.67 18.64 0.26
CA PRO A 242 0.09 19.97 0.30
C PRO A 242 1.12 21.08 0.07
N HIS A 243 0.74 22.13 -0.66
CA HIS A 243 1.60 23.30 -0.86
C HIS A 243 1.67 24.21 0.38
N THR A 244 0.88 23.92 1.42
CA THR A 244 1.00 24.54 2.76
C THR A 244 2.27 24.09 3.49
N LEU A 245 2.89 22.97 3.08
CA LEU A 245 4.21 22.58 3.56
C LEU A 245 5.29 23.51 2.99
N ASP A 246 6.34 23.77 3.74
CA ASP A 246 7.49 24.51 3.21
C ASP A 246 8.18 23.71 2.08
N ALA A 247 8.91 24.42 1.23
CA ALA A 247 9.50 23.85 0.02
C ALA A 247 10.54 22.75 0.32
N ALA A 248 11.28 22.86 1.42
CA ALA A 248 12.31 21.88 1.78
C ALA A 248 11.65 20.59 2.28
N THR A 249 10.66 20.69 3.18
CA THR A 249 9.88 19.53 3.64
C THR A 249 9.19 18.81 2.48
N ARG A 250 8.54 19.56 1.57
CA ARG A 250 7.90 18.97 0.39
C ARG A 250 8.91 18.27 -0.52
N ALA A 251 10.10 18.82 -0.72
CA ALA A 251 11.15 18.18 -1.51
C ALA A 251 11.64 16.88 -0.88
N THR A 252 11.88 16.86 0.43
CA THR A 252 12.26 15.65 1.18
C THR A 252 11.18 14.57 1.08
N MET A 253 9.91 14.93 1.30
CA MET A 253 8.80 13.99 1.15
C MET A 253 8.68 13.44 -0.27
N ARG A 254 8.89 14.29 -1.27
CA ARG A 254 8.86 13.87 -2.67
C ARG A 254 9.95 12.84 -2.94
N GLN A 255 11.16 13.01 -2.41
CA GLN A 255 12.22 11.99 -2.52
C GLN A 255 11.89 10.70 -1.79
N GLN A 256 11.26 10.79 -0.61
CA GLN A 256 10.95 9.63 0.21
C GLN A 256 9.77 8.79 -0.33
N PHE A 257 8.71 9.46 -0.79
CA PHE A 257 7.44 8.82 -1.13
C PHE A 257 7.17 8.77 -2.63
N CYS A 258 7.74 9.68 -3.41
CA CYS A 258 7.63 9.67 -4.86
C CYS A 258 8.91 9.04 -5.46
N ILE A 259 9.13 7.75 -5.17
CA ILE A 259 10.31 6.94 -5.54
C ILE A 259 10.59 6.90 -7.07
N ILE A 260 9.71 7.51 -7.87
CA ILE A 260 9.73 7.55 -9.32
C ILE A 260 10.53 8.75 -9.87
N LEU A 261 11.19 9.54 -9.01
CA LEU A 261 11.96 10.74 -9.36
C LEU A 261 13.44 10.63 -8.99
#